data_AF-A0A439VRJ6-F1
#
_entry.id   AF-A0A439VRJ6-F1
#
_cell.length_a   1.000
_cell.length_b   1.000
_cell.length_c   1.000
_cell.angle_alpha   90.00
_cell.angle_beta   90.00
_cell.angle_gamma   90.00
#
_symmetry.space_group_name_H-M   'P 1'
#
loop_
_entity.id
_entity.type
_entity.pdbx_description
1 polymer ?
#
loop_
_entity_poly.entity_id
_entity_poly.type
_entity_poly.pdbx_seq_one_letter_code
_entity_poly.pdbx_strand_id
1 'polypeptide(L)' 'MTGASDEIRLLRPGHVTAPGIQHHWCERPGCGKDAGWGFAKPKQEPRWFCFQHRGDGEKYL' A
#
# COMPACT_ATOMS: atom_id res chain seq x y z
N MET A 1 -8.90 -8.38 43.11
CA MET A 1 -7.85 -7.96 42.16
C MET A 1 -8.18 -8.59 40.81
N THR A 2 -9.08 -7.97 40.05
CA THR A 2 -9.53 -8.53 38.77
C THR A 2 -8.55 -8.06 37.71
N GLY A 3 -7.70 -8.95 37.23
CA GLY A 3 -6.74 -8.68 36.17
C GLY A 3 -7.48 -8.16 34.93
N ALA A 4 -7.05 -7.01 34.43
CA ALA A 4 -7.51 -6.49 33.16
C ALA A 4 -7.05 -7.45 32.07
N SER A 5 -7.96 -8.30 31.61
CA SER A 5 -7.75 -9.12 30.42
C SER A 5 -7.48 -8.17 29.26
N ASP A 6 -6.30 -8.31 28.68
CA ASP A 6 -5.82 -7.64 27.48
C ASP A 6 -6.70 -8.02 26.29
N GLU A 7 -7.86 -7.36 26.19
CA GLU A 7 -8.74 -7.48 25.03
C GLU A 7 -8.15 -6.63 23.90
N ILE A 8 -7.23 -7.24 23.15
CA ILE A 8 -6.84 -6.76 21.82
C ILE A 8 -8.11 -6.79 20.97
N ARG A 9 -8.86 -5.69 21.01
CA ARG A 9 -9.99 -5.43 20.14
C ARG A 9 -9.42 -5.29 18.73
N LEU A 10 -9.33 -6.41 18.03
CA LEU A 10 -9.07 -6.44 16.59
C LEU A 10 -10.18 -5.61 15.93
N LEU A 11 -9.83 -4.37 15.57
CA LEU A 11 -10.68 -3.47 14.82
C LEU A 11 -11.12 -4.18 13.54
N ARG A 12 -12.41 -4.01 13.22
CA ARG A 12 -13.16 -4.69 12.15
C ARG A 12 -12.33 -4.80 10.86
N PRO A 13 -12.36 -5.95 10.15
CA PRO A 13 -11.54 -6.22 8.96
C PRO A 13 -12.00 -5.48 7.69
N GLY A 14 -12.61 -4.29 7.81
CA GLY A 14 -13.07 -3.53 6.64
C GLY A 14 -11.94 -2.84 5.86
N HIS A 15 -10.73 -2.77 6.43
CA HIS A 15 -9.59 -2.02 5.88
C HIS A 15 -8.24 -2.65 6.20
N VAL A 16 -8.22 -3.90 6.67
CA VAL A 16 -6.96 -4.66 6.80
C VAL A 16 -6.77 -5.38 5.49
N THR A 17 -6.07 -4.75 4.54
CA THR A 17 -5.47 -5.49 3.43
C THR A 17 -4.61 -6.58 4.08
N ALA A 18 -4.88 -7.85 3.76
CA ALA A 18 -4.10 -8.95 4.32
C ALA A 18 -2.60 -8.62 4.18
N PRO A 19 -1.74 -8.96 5.15
CA PRO A 19 -0.29 -8.79 5.04
C PRO A 19 0.33 -9.75 4.02
N GLY A 20 -0.36 -10.03 2.92
CA GLY A 20 0.25 -10.54 1.71
C GLY A 20 0.99 -9.39 1.04
N ILE A 21 2.14 -9.69 0.45
CA ILE A 21 2.79 -8.75 -0.45
C ILE A 21 1.72 -8.33 -1.47
N GLN A 22 1.35 -7.07 -1.44
CA GLN A 22 0.55 -6.49 -2.49
C GLN A 22 1.48 -6.37 -3.70
N HIS A 23 1.52 -7.41 -4.54
CA HIS A 23 2.29 -7.44 -5.78
C HIS A 23 1.66 -6.46 -6.77
N HIS A 24 2.04 -5.19 -6.64
CA HIS A 24 1.71 -4.18 -7.62
C HIS A 24 2.77 -4.18 -8.70
N TRP A 25 2.37 -3.87 -9.93
CA TRP A 25 3.27 -3.76 -11.06
C TRP A 25 3.55 -2.31 -11.35
N CYS A 26 4.75 -2.01 -11.84
CA CYS A 26 5.07 -0.66 -12.27
C CYS A 26 4.20 -0.27 -13.46
N GLU A 27 3.45 0.82 -13.31
CA GLU A 27 2.56 1.35 -14.36
C GLU A 27 3.30 1.94 -15.57
N ARG A 28 4.64 2.02 -15.53
CA ARG A 28 5.42 2.53 -16.66
C ARG A 28 5.41 1.52 -17.82
N PRO A 29 5.05 1.96 -19.05
CA PRO A 29 5.05 1.10 -20.21
C PRO A 29 6.48 0.57 -20.46
N GLY A 30 6.60 -0.76 -20.55
CA GLY A 30 7.88 -1.44 -20.76
C GLY A 30 8.72 -1.70 -19.51
N CYS A 31 8.24 -1.37 -18.30
CA CYS A 31 9.00 -1.67 -17.09
C CYS A 31 8.77 -3.10 -16.58
N GLY A 32 7.50 -3.49 -16.35
CA GLY A 32 7.14 -4.84 -15.91
C GLY A 32 7.80 -5.31 -14.61
N LYS A 33 8.33 -4.40 -13.77
CA LYS A 33 8.94 -4.71 -12.47
C LYS A 33 7.90 -4.59 -11.35
N ASP A 34 8.11 -5.32 -10.26
CA ASP A 34 7.34 -5.13 -9.03
C ASP A 34 7.46 -3.68 -8.51
N ALA A 35 6.31 -3.09 -8.21
CA ALA A 35 6.15 -1.76 -7.67
C ALA A 35 5.92 -1.85 -6.16
N GLY A 36 6.98 -1.65 -5.38
CA GLY A 36 6.90 -1.60 -3.91
C GLY A 36 6.39 -0.27 -3.35
N TRP A 37 6.12 0.73 -4.18
CA TRP A 37 5.72 2.07 -3.76
C TRP A 37 4.40 2.50 -4.39
N GLY A 38 3.40 2.73 -3.53
CA GLY A 38 2.08 3.25 -3.90
C GLY A 38 2.01 4.74 -3.64
N PHE A 39 1.67 5.50 -4.67
CA PHE A 39 1.49 6.94 -4.66
C PHE A 39 -0.02 7.23 -4.68
N ALA A 40 -0.60 7.47 -3.51
CA ALA A 40 -2.01 7.74 -3.33
C ALA A 40 -2.24 9.24 -3.11
N LYS A 41 -2.95 9.89 -4.04
CA LYS A 41 -3.44 11.26 -3.90
C LYS A 41 -4.90 11.28 -3.46
N PRO A 42 -5.34 12.22 -2.61
CA PRO A 42 -6.76 12.39 -2.36
C PRO A 42 -7.48 12.70 -3.68
N LYS A 43 -8.51 11.90 -4.00
CA LYS A 43 -9.31 11.91 -5.26
C LYS A 43 -8.64 11.30 -6.51
N GLN A 44 -7.51 10.60 -6.39
CA GLN A 44 -6.94 9.85 -7.52
C GLN A 44 -6.73 8.37 -7.16
N GLU A 45 -6.76 7.50 -8.16
CA GLU A 45 -6.38 6.10 -7.97
C GLU A 45 -4.91 6.00 -7.54
N PRO A 46 -4.58 5.12 -6.58
CA PRO A 46 -3.22 4.92 -6.13
C PRO A 46 -2.37 4.34 -7.26
N ARG A 47 -1.31 5.06 -7.63
CA ARG A 47 -0.40 4.69 -8.72
C ARG A 47 0.80 3.96 -8.17
N TRP A 48 1.21 2.87 -8.80
CA TRP A 48 2.29 2.03 -8.29
C TRP A 48 3.52 2.09 -9.20
N PHE A 49 4.67 2.41 -8.61
CA PHE A 49 5.94 2.50 -9.35
C PHE A 49 7.06 1.68 -8.69
N CYS A 50 7.96 1.16 -9.52
CA CYS A 50 9.19 0.51 -9.05
C CYS A 50 10.20 1.56 -8.55
N PHE A 51 11.24 1.12 -7.83
CA PHE A 51 12.28 2.01 -7.31
C PHE A 51 12.92 2.91 -8.40
N GLN A 52 13.10 2.36 -9.60
CA GLN A 52 13.68 3.08 -10.75
C GLN A 52 12.77 4.18 -11.30
N HIS A 53 11.46 4.01 -11.21
CA HIS A 53 10.44 4.95 -11.69
C HIS A 53 9.74 5.66 -10.54
N ARG A 54 10.31 5.62 -9.33
CA ARG A 54 9.79 6.33 -8.17
C ARG A 54 9.57 7.82 -8.47
N GLY A 55 10.50 8.45 -9.19
CA GLY A 55 10.39 9.86 -9.59
C GLY A 55 9.24 10.16 -10.55
N ASP A 56 8.73 9.16 -11.29
CA ASP A 56 7.49 9.32 -12.04
C ASP A 56 6.27 9.25 -11.14
N GLY A 57 6.30 8.38 -10.14
CA GLY A 57 5.31 8.31 -9.06
C GLY A 57 5.23 9.59 -8.23
N GLU A 58 6.35 10.23 -7.94
CA GLU A 58 6.40 11.49 -7.20
C GLU A 58 5.69 12.64 -7.91
N LYS A 59 5.53 12.60 -9.24
CA LYS A 59 4.68 13.56 -9.99
C LYS A 59 3.19 13.40 -9.66
N TYR A 60 2.81 12.23 -9.17
CA TYR A 60 1.46 11.93 -8.69
C TYR A 60 1.29 12.18 -7.18
N LEU A 61 2.28 12.76 -6.48
CA LEU A 61 2.16 13.30 -5.10
C LEU A 61 1.94 14.81 -5.04
#